data_AF-W9EDG2-F1
#
_entry.id   AF-W9EDG2-F1
#
_cell.length_a   1.000
_cell.length_b   1.000
_cell.length_c   1.000
_cell.angle_alpha   90.00
_cell.angle_beta   90.00
_cell.angle_gamma   90.00
#
_symmetry.space_group_name_H-M   'P 1'
#
loop_
_entity.id
_entity.type
_entity.pdbx_description
1 polymer ?
#
loop_
_entity_poly.entity_id
_entity_poly.type
_entity_poly.pdbx_seq_one_letter_code
_entity_poly.pdbx_strand_id
1 'polypeptide(L)'
;MPAIPYRKTPTSDKSWDGPKNEANLKTGQDESYYKKAYAWQDPDGNPKTKSAYKFPHHEVDSDGNIGAANIKGCISGISVLNGAMGGTNIPKADYEGVYNHLAKHIKDAGQEPPELKRSLETSKEIRTLTTKIELRSADDGDNQQEVIEGYALKFNKWSDTMGMFLKFREKIDPNALESCDMSNVVATFNHDENMPLGRNTIKDGIGSLQLSVDNIGLKFRCIPTDTSYARDLKENIRAGVINQCSFTFTLAADDDADSIEYNEQDQVYERTINKIGKLYDIAVVTTPAYPDTEAVVGQRALNKIQDDILRKKLIIKTYL
;
A
#
# COMPACT_ATOMS: atom_id res chain seq x y z
N MET A 1 2.60 -21.25 -6.94
CA MET A 1 2.29 -19.90 -7.46
C MET A 1 1.12 -20.04 -8.43
N PRO A 2 0.01 -19.34 -8.21
CA PRO A 2 -1.20 -19.42 -9.02
C PRO A 2 -1.10 -18.63 -10.35
N ALA A 3 -0.11 -17.75 -10.51
CA ALA A 3 0.29 -17.27 -11.83
C ALA A 3 0.87 -18.42 -12.68
N ILE A 4 0.40 -18.55 -13.92
CA ILE A 4 0.83 -19.61 -14.83
C ILE A 4 2.22 -19.27 -15.36
N PRO A 5 3.20 -20.19 -15.29
CA PRO A 5 4.52 -19.95 -15.85
C PRO A 5 4.45 -19.65 -17.34
N TYR A 6 5.08 -18.55 -17.76
CA TYR A 6 5.19 -18.19 -19.17
C TYR A 6 5.79 -19.33 -19.99
N ARG A 7 5.28 -19.49 -21.22
CA ARG A 7 5.88 -20.34 -22.25
C ARG A 7 5.97 -19.54 -23.54
N LYS A 8 7.10 -19.67 -24.25
CA LYS A 8 7.26 -18.99 -25.54
C LYS A 8 6.31 -19.55 -26.58
N THR A 9 5.58 -18.67 -27.25
CA THR A 9 4.66 -18.98 -28.35
C THR A 9 4.80 -17.93 -29.45
N PRO A 10 4.27 -18.17 -30.65
CA PRO A 10 4.03 -17.10 -31.61
C PRO A 10 3.17 -15.98 -31.01
N THR A 11 3.32 -14.77 -31.54
CA THR A 11 2.55 -13.57 -31.16
C THR A 11 1.70 -13.08 -32.33
N SER A 12 0.61 -12.37 -32.04
CA SER A 12 -0.25 -11.76 -33.05
C SER A 12 -0.76 -10.37 -32.62
N ASP A 13 -0.87 -9.45 -33.58
CA ASP A 13 -1.34 -8.07 -33.43
C ASP A 13 -2.79 -7.85 -33.92
N LYS A 14 -3.49 -8.94 -34.29
CA LYS A 14 -4.90 -8.92 -34.72
C LYS A 14 -5.83 -8.31 -33.66
N SER A 15 -7.04 -7.96 -34.07
CA SER A 15 -8.10 -7.53 -33.14
C SER A 15 -8.35 -8.59 -32.06
N TRP A 16 -8.67 -8.12 -30.85
CA TRP A 16 -8.92 -8.97 -29.70
C TRP A 16 -10.38 -8.91 -29.26
N ASP A 17 -10.96 -10.08 -29.02
CA ASP A 17 -12.29 -10.28 -28.44
C ASP A 17 -12.18 -11.40 -27.39
N GLY A 18 -11.97 -11.02 -26.13
CA GLY A 18 -11.79 -11.95 -25.02
C GLY A 18 -12.97 -12.92 -24.86
N PRO A 19 -14.22 -12.44 -24.74
CA PRO A 19 -15.40 -13.30 -24.63
C PRO A 19 -15.53 -14.32 -25.77
N LYS A 20 -15.26 -13.93 -27.02
CA LYS A 20 -15.31 -14.86 -28.15
C LYS A 20 -14.24 -15.95 -28.06
N ASN A 21 -12.99 -15.58 -27.76
CA ASN A 21 -11.91 -16.56 -27.62
C ASN A 21 -12.15 -17.51 -26.45
N GLU A 22 -12.70 -17.01 -25.35
CA GLU A 22 -13.09 -17.83 -24.20
C GLU A 22 -14.26 -18.76 -24.51
N ALA A 23 -15.26 -18.31 -25.28
CA ALA A 23 -16.37 -19.14 -25.73
C ALA A 23 -15.89 -20.31 -26.60
N ASN A 24 -14.91 -20.07 -27.48
CA ASN A 24 -14.34 -21.08 -28.37
C ASN A 24 -13.52 -22.18 -27.65
N LEU A 25 -13.07 -21.96 -26.40
CA LEU A 25 -12.34 -22.99 -25.66
C LEU A 25 -13.19 -24.25 -25.44
N LYS A 26 -12.55 -25.43 -25.54
CA LYS A 26 -13.18 -26.72 -25.23
C LYS A 26 -13.57 -26.80 -23.75
N THR A 27 -14.65 -27.50 -23.45
CA THR A 27 -15.11 -27.80 -22.08
C THR A 27 -14.57 -29.15 -21.61
N GLY A 28 -14.45 -29.33 -20.29
CA GLY A 28 -14.06 -30.60 -19.67
C GLY A 28 -12.62 -31.05 -19.97
N GLN A 29 -11.75 -30.13 -20.39
CA GLN A 29 -10.35 -30.42 -20.67
C GLN A 29 -9.50 -30.38 -19.40
N ASP A 30 -8.25 -30.81 -19.53
CA ASP A 30 -7.30 -30.87 -18.43
C ASP A 30 -6.65 -29.50 -18.18
N GLU A 31 -6.01 -29.38 -17.03
CA GLU A 31 -5.24 -28.19 -16.65
C GLU A 31 -4.23 -27.76 -17.73
N SER A 32 -3.57 -28.72 -18.37
CA SER A 32 -2.58 -28.45 -19.42
C SER A 32 -3.16 -27.75 -20.66
N TYR A 33 -4.45 -27.92 -20.93
CA TYR A 33 -5.13 -27.25 -22.03
C TYR A 33 -5.43 -25.80 -21.66
N TYR A 34 -6.08 -25.57 -20.51
CA TYR A 34 -6.43 -24.21 -20.07
C TYR A 34 -5.19 -23.35 -19.80
N LYS A 35 -4.12 -23.92 -19.24
CA LYS A 35 -2.85 -23.20 -19.03
C LYS A 35 -2.19 -22.66 -20.31
N LYS A 36 -2.63 -23.10 -21.50
CA LYS A 36 -2.14 -22.54 -22.77
C LYS A 36 -2.83 -21.23 -23.16
N ALA A 37 -3.99 -20.90 -22.57
CA ALA A 37 -4.78 -19.73 -22.97
C ALA A 37 -4.82 -18.62 -21.92
N TYR A 38 -4.50 -18.92 -20.66
CA TYR A 38 -4.68 -18.05 -19.50
C TYR A 38 -3.36 -17.76 -18.78
N ALA A 39 -3.31 -16.66 -18.02
CA ALA A 39 -2.13 -16.25 -17.26
C ALA A 39 -2.24 -16.53 -15.75
N TRP A 40 -3.41 -16.90 -15.23
CA TRP A 40 -3.63 -17.21 -13.82
C TRP A 40 -4.61 -18.37 -13.64
N GLN A 41 -4.39 -19.18 -12.59
CA GLN A 41 -5.24 -20.27 -12.16
C GLN A 41 -5.57 -20.15 -10.67
N ASP A 42 -6.86 -20.29 -10.34
CA ASP A 42 -7.35 -20.39 -8.98
C ASP A 42 -6.85 -21.69 -8.32
N PRO A 43 -6.05 -21.62 -7.24
CA PRO A 43 -5.56 -22.82 -6.57
C PRO A 43 -6.68 -23.63 -5.91
N ASP A 44 -7.81 -22.99 -5.58
CA ASP A 44 -8.96 -23.62 -4.94
C ASP A 44 -10.05 -23.99 -5.96
N GLY A 45 -9.92 -23.51 -7.20
CA GLY A 45 -10.84 -23.77 -8.30
C GLY A 45 -10.66 -25.15 -8.92
N ASN A 46 -11.73 -25.68 -9.54
CA ASN A 46 -11.64 -26.94 -10.28
C ASN A 46 -10.79 -26.76 -11.56
N PRO A 47 -9.60 -27.39 -11.66
CA PRO A 47 -8.65 -27.15 -12.76
C PRO A 47 -9.16 -27.65 -14.12
N LYS A 48 -10.27 -28.40 -14.17
CA LYS A 48 -10.91 -28.86 -15.40
C LYS A 48 -12.01 -27.93 -15.93
N THR A 49 -12.17 -26.75 -15.33
CA THR A 49 -13.22 -25.79 -15.68
C THR A 49 -12.63 -24.42 -16.01
N LYS A 50 -13.22 -23.73 -16.99
CA LYS A 50 -12.78 -22.38 -17.40
C LYS A 50 -12.82 -21.37 -16.25
N SER A 51 -13.78 -21.51 -15.35
CA SER A 51 -13.98 -20.62 -14.20
C SER A 51 -12.80 -20.58 -13.23
N ALA A 52 -11.94 -21.61 -13.22
CA ALA A 52 -10.72 -21.62 -12.42
C ALA A 52 -9.57 -20.83 -13.05
N TYR A 53 -9.77 -20.18 -14.20
CA TYR A 53 -8.69 -19.48 -14.92
C TYR A 53 -9.09 -18.04 -15.24
N LYS A 54 -8.09 -17.16 -15.31
CA LYS A 54 -8.29 -15.72 -15.60
C LYS A 54 -7.23 -15.19 -16.57
N PHE A 55 -7.55 -14.07 -17.20
CA PHE A 55 -6.72 -13.37 -18.19
C PHE A 55 -6.50 -14.19 -19.47
N PRO A 56 -7.57 -14.51 -20.23
CA PRO A 56 -7.41 -15.11 -21.54
C PRO A 56 -6.68 -14.14 -22.46
N HIS A 57 -5.69 -14.64 -23.22
CA HIS A 57 -4.89 -13.79 -24.10
C HIS A 57 -4.36 -14.51 -25.35
N HIS A 58 -4.71 -15.78 -25.56
CA HIS A 58 -4.41 -16.51 -26.79
C HIS A 58 -5.60 -16.54 -27.74
N GLU A 59 -5.33 -16.53 -29.04
CA GLU A 59 -6.35 -16.74 -30.07
C GLU A 59 -6.84 -18.20 -30.04
N VAL A 60 -8.15 -18.39 -30.08
CA VAL A 60 -8.79 -19.71 -30.07
C VAL A 60 -9.71 -19.82 -31.28
N ASP A 61 -9.42 -20.78 -32.17
CA ASP A 61 -10.24 -21.03 -33.35
C ASP A 61 -11.59 -21.68 -33.01
N SER A 62 -12.48 -21.83 -34.00
CA SER A 62 -13.81 -22.43 -33.82
C SER A 62 -13.79 -23.90 -33.38
N ASP A 63 -12.67 -24.59 -33.58
CA ASP A 63 -12.47 -25.98 -33.17
C ASP A 63 -11.86 -26.08 -31.77
N GLY A 64 -11.62 -24.93 -31.12
CA GLY A 64 -11.04 -24.83 -29.78
C GLY A 64 -9.55 -25.08 -29.73
N ASN A 65 -8.81 -24.88 -30.83
CA ASN A 65 -7.36 -24.95 -30.82
C ASN A 65 -6.78 -23.59 -30.39
N ILE A 66 -5.85 -23.65 -29.43
CA ILE A 66 -5.21 -22.47 -28.84
C ILE A 66 -3.96 -22.14 -29.65
N GLY A 67 -3.92 -20.93 -30.22
CA GLY A 67 -2.89 -20.45 -31.11
C GLY A 67 -1.96 -19.40 -30.49
N ALA A 68 -1.64 -18.37 -31.27
CA ALA A 68 -0.71 -17.31 -30.88
C ALA A 68 -1.22 -16.48 -29.69
N ALA A 69 -0.29 -15.94 -28.90
CA ALA A 69 -0.58 -14.94 -27.89
C ALA A 69 -0.94 -13.61 -28.59
N ASN A 70 -2.14 -13.10 -28.34
CA ASN A 70 -2.60 -11.85 -28.92
C ASN A 70 -2.12 -10.66 -28.06
N ILE A 71 -1.41 -9.72 -28.68
CA ILE A 71 -0.80 -8.57 -27.99
C ILE A 71 -1.86 -7.64 -27.39
N LYS A 72 -2.98 -7.43 -28.08
CA LYS A 72 -4.10 -6.63 -27.55
C LYS A 72 -4.79 -7.34 -26.38
N GLY A 73 -4.86 -8.67 -26.42
CA GLY A 73 -5.28 -9.50 -25.28
C GLY A 73 -4.37 -9.34 -24.06
N CYS A 74 -3.05 -9.36 -24.28
CA CYS A 74 -2.07 -9.13 -23.22
C CYS A 74 -2.19 -7.72 -22.60
N ILE A 75 -2.29 -6.68 -23.43
CA ILE A 75 -2.49 -5.28 -23.00
C ILE A 75 -3.81 -5.13 -22.22
N SER A 76 -4.89 -5.77 -22.69
CA SER A 76 -6.18 -5.80 -21.99
C SER A 76 -6.06 -6.45 -20.61
N GLY A 77 -5.34 -7.58 -20.50
CA GLY A 77 -5.08 -8.22 -19.22
C GLY A 77 -4.32 -7.33 -18.24
N ILE A 78 -3.28 -6.61 -18.70
CA ILE A 78 -2.55 -5.62 -17.88
C ILE A 78 -3.46 -4.46 -17.48
N SER A 79 -4.35 -4.01 -18.37
CA SER A 79 -5.32 -2.96 -18.07
C SER A 79 -6.30 -3.38 -16.97
N VAL A 80 -6.74 -4.64 -16.97
CA VAL A 80 -7.59 -5.21 -15.91
C VAL A 80 -6.83 -5.33 -14.58
N LEU A 81 -5.54 -5.74 -14.59
CA LEU A 81 -4.69 -5.67 -13.39
C LEU A 81 -4.61 -4.24 -12.84
N ASN A 82 -4.61 -3.25 -13.73
CA ASN A 82 -4.60 -1.82 -13.41
C ASN A 82 -6.00 -1.23 -13.09
N GLY A 83 -7.03 -2.06 -12.94
CA GLY A 83 -8.37 -1.63 -12.50
C GLY A 83 -9.36 -1.30 -13.63
N ALA A 84 -8.98 -1.45 -14.91
CA ALA A 84 -9.94 -1.32 -16.00
C ALA A 84 -11.05 -2.38 -15.88
N MET A 85 -12.25 -2.08 -16.39
CA MET A 85 -13.41 -2.99 -16.36
C MET A 85 -13.82 -3.47 -14.95
N GLY A 86 -13.57 -2.66 -13.92
CA GLY A 86 -13.87 -3.03 -12.52
C GLY A 86 -12.79 -3.89 -11.86
N GLY A 87 -11.65 -4.11 -12.54
CA GLY A 87 -10.49 -4.81 -11.99
C GLY A 87 -10.65 -6.33 -11.96
N THR A 88 -9.95 -6.97 -11.04
CA THR A 88 -9.90 -8.42 -10.85
C THR A 88 -10.00 -8.76 -9.37
N ASN A 89 -10.42 -9.99 -9.07
CA ASN A 89 -10.53 -10.52 -7.71
C ASN A 89 -9.42 -11.55 -7.37
N ILE A 90 -8.36 -11.65 -8.16
CA ILE A 90 -7.20 -12.48 -7.80
C ILE A 90 -6.46 -11.88 -6.58
N PRO A 91 -5.75 -12.69 -5.79
CA PRO A 91 -4.86 -12.17 -4.75
C PRO A 91 -3.83 -11.18 -5.31
N LYS A 92 -3.63 -10.05 -4.62
CA LYS A 92 -2.65 -9.02 -5.04
C LYS A 92 -1.21 -9.56 -5.16
N ALA A 93 -0.86 -10.56 -4.35
CA ALA A 93 0.44 -11.24 -4.41
C ALA A 93 0.71 -11.89 -5.78
N ASP A 94 -0.33 -12.15 -6.58
CA ASP A 94 -0.21 -12.79 -7.88
C ASP A 94 -0.10 -11.79 -9.03
N TYR A 95 -0.39 -10.50 -8.79
CA TYR A 95 -0.45 -9.47 -9.84
C TYR A 95 0.85 -9.40 -10.62
N GLU A 96 1.98 -9.43 -9.93
CA GLU A 96 3.30 -9.37 -10.55
C GLU A 96 3.60 -10.62 -11.39
N GLY A 97 3.19 -11.80 -10.92
CA GLY A 97 3.32 -13.04 -11.69
C GLY A 97 2.51 -13.01 -12.99
N VAL A 98 1.26 -12.55 -12.93
CA VAL A 98 0.38 -12.40 -14.10
C VAL A 98 0.91 -11.32 -15.04
N TYR A 99 1.34 -10.18 -14.51
CA TYR A 99 1.96 -9.11 -15.29
C TYR A 99 3.19 -9.61 -16.04
N ASN A 100 4.12 -10.28 -15.36
CA ASN A 100 5.35 -10.78 -15.96
C ASN A 100 5.08 -11.79 -17.08
N HIS A 101 4.02 -12.60 -16.95
CA HIS A 101 3.56 -13.51 -18.00
C HIS A 101 3.12 -12.73 -19.25
N LEU A 102 2.18 -11.80 -19.10
CA LEU A 102 1.60 -11.04 -20.21
C LEU A 102 2.62 -10.10 -20.86
N ALA A 103 3.42 -9.41 -20.04
CA ALA A 103 4.46 -8.49 -20.49
C ALA A 103 5.51 -9.18 -21.36
N LYS A 104 5.80 -10.46 -21.09
CA LYS A 104 6.79 -11.22 -21.87
C LYS A 104 6.32 -11.53 -23.29
N HIS A 105 5.04 -11.83 -23.48
CA HIS A 105 4.47 -11.96 -24.84
C HIS A 105 4.52 -10.64 -25.62
N ILE A 106 4.28 -9.51 -24.95
CA ILE A 106 4.39 -8.18 -25.58
C ILE A 106 5.84 -7.90 -26.01
N LYS A 107 6.81 -8.22 -25.15
CA LYS A 107 8.25 -8.10 -25.46
C LYS A 107 8.69 -9.04 -26.58
N ASP A 108 8.16 -10.27 -26.64
CA ASP A 108 8.44 -11.21 -27.74
C ASP A 108 7.97 -10.68 -29.10
N ALA A 109 6.97 -9.79 -29.12
CA ALA A 109 6.53 -9.08 -30.33
C ALA A 109 7.32 -7.79 -30.61
N GLY A 110 8.37 -7.49 -29.85
CA GLY A 110 9.18 -6.28 -29.99
C GLY A 110 8.46 -5.00 -29.52
N GLN A 111 7.43 -5.13 -28.69
CA GLN A 111 6.70 -3.99 -28.12
C GLN A 111 7.03 -3.81 -26.64
N GLU A 112 6.93 -2.57 -26.17
CA GLU A 112 7.05 -2.27 -24.75
C GLU A 112 5.70 -2.51 -24.05
N PRO A 113 5.66 -3.30 -22.96
CA PRO A 113 4.44 -3.52 -22.21
C PRO A 113 4.01 -2.25 -21.46
N PRO A 114 2.70 -1.98 -21.37
CA PRO A 114 2.21 -1.00 -20.41
C PRO A 114 2.72 -1.32 -19.01
N GLU A 115 2.95 -0.30 -18.19
CA GLU A 115 3.37 -0.52 -16.82
C GLU A 115 2.25 -1.19 -16.01
N LEU A 116 2.64 -2.13 -15.14
CA LEU A 116 1.78 -2.54 -14.05
C LEU A 116 1.69 -1.34 -13.11
N LYS A 117 0.59 -0.60 -13.19
CA LYS A 117 0.23 0.37 -12.19
C LYS A 117 -0.06 -0.47 -10.95
N ARG A 118 0.94 -0.56 -10.06
CA ARG A 118 0.67 -0.97 -8.69
C ARG A 118 -0.51 -0.11 -8.27
N SER A 119 -1.66 -0.75 -8.06
CA SER A 119 -2.82 -0.01 -7.62
C SER A 119 -2.33 0.86 -6.48
N LEU A 120 -2.51 2.16 -6.63
CA LEU A 120 -2.58 3.10 -5.53
C LEU A 120 -3.83 2.79 -4.69
N GLU A 121 -4.10 1.51 -4.45
CA GLU A 121 -4.44 1.01 -3.13
C GLU A 121 -3.28 1.47 -2.27
N THR A 122 -3.45 2.70 -1.82
CA THR A 122 -2.71 3.40 -0.82
C THR A 122 -2.57 2.46 0.37
N SER A 123 -1.53 1.62 0.33
CA SER A 123 -1.20 0.70 1.41
C SER A 123 -1.03 1.59 2.62
N LYS A 124 -1.99 1.53 3.54
CA LYS A 124 -1.95 2.29 4.78
C LYS A 124 -0.59 2.01 5.43
N GLU A 125 0.19 3.05 5.57
CA GLU A 125 1.43 3.04 6.32
C GLU A 125 1.08 3.50 7.74
N ILE A 126 1.49 2.72 8.74
CA ILE A 126 1.33 3.07 10.15
C ILE A 126 2.72 3.45 10.65
N ARG A 127 2.88 4.62 11.26
CA ARG A 127 4.16 5.07 11.80
C ARG A 127 4.00 5.55 13.22
N THR A 128 4.87 5.03 14.09
CA THR A 128 4.98 5.51 15.45
C THR A 128 6.08 6.54 15.54
N LEU A 129 5.80 7.62 16.24
CA LEU A 129 6.79 8.59 16.65
C LEU A 129 6.78 8.70 18.17
N THR A 130 7.96 8.56 18.75
CA THR A 130 8.16 8.85 20.17
C THR A 130 8.07 10.37 20.37
N THR A 131 6.86 10.86 20.56
CA THR A 131 6.54 12.25 20.92
C THR A 131 5.85 12.25 22.27
N LYS A 132 6.34 13.11 23.17
CA LYS A 132 5.73 13.28 24.48
C LYS A 132 4.29 13.78 24.29
N ILE A 133 3.34 13.00 24.77
CA ILE A 133 1.94 13.41 24.92
C ILE A 133 1.77 14.09 26.28
N GLU A 134 0.95 15.13 26.33
CA GLU A 134 0.62 15.84 27.56
C GLU A 134 -0.89 15.80 27.80
N LEU A 135 -1.26 15.53 29.06
CA LEU A 135 -2.63 15.70 29.55
C LEU A 135 -2.73 17.07 30.21
N ARG A 136 -3.68 17.89 29.78
CA ARG A 136 -3.88 19.25 30.30
C ARG A 136 -5.35 19.48 30.63
N SER A 137 -5.62 20.32 31.62
CA SER A 137 -6.98 20.83 31.87
C SER A 137 -7.25 22.01 30.95
N ALA A 138 -8.36 21.99 30.22
CA ALA A 138 -8.92 23.17 29.58
C ALA A 138 -9.84 23.89 30.56
N ASP A 139 -9.66 25.20 30.70
CA ASP A 139 -10.59 26.06 31.42
C ASP A 139 -11.83 26.28 30.54
N ASP A 140 -12.97 25.70 30.97
CA ASP A 140 -14.29 25.91 30.35
C ASP A 140 -15.35 26.14 31.45
N GLY A 141 -15.04 27.00 32.42
CA GLY A 141 -15.92 27.29 33.55
C GLY A 141 -15.94 26.19 34.62
N ASP A 142 -17.14 25.85 35.12
CA ASP A 142 -17.37 24.98 36.30
C ASP A 142 -17.01 23.49 36.08
N ASN A 143 -16.58 23.10 34.88
CA ASN A 143 -16.18 21.73 34.54
C ASN A 143 -14.79 21.73 33.88
N GLN A 144 -13.80 21.14 34.55
CA GLN A 144 -12.46 20.94 33.97
C GLN A 144 -12.53 19.82 32.92
N GLN A 145 -12.41 20.18 31.64
CA GLN A 145 -12.27 19.20 30.57
C GLN A 145 -10.79 18.83 30.39
N GLU A 146 -10.47 17.55 30.48
CA GLU A 146 -9.12 17.07 30.21
C GLU A 146 -8.87 16.92 28.71
N VAL A 147 -7.67 17.27 28.28
CA VAL A 147 -7.27 17.36 26.89
C VAL A 147 -5.97 16.61 26.70
N ILE A 148 -5.91 15.79 25.66
CA ILE A 148 -4.72 15.09 25.22
C ILE A 148 -4.10 15.89 24.07
N GLU A 149 -2.89 16.40 24.28
CA GLU A 149 -2.16 17.21 23.29
C GLU A 149 -0.80 16.59 22.95
N GLY A 150 -0.35 16.79 21.71
CA GLY A 150 0.97 16.32 21.28
C GLY A 150 1.22 16.58 19.80
N TYR A 151 2.31 16.00 19.29
CA TYR A 151 2.60 15.96 17.85
C TYR A 151 2.36 14.55 17.33
N ALA A 152 1.42 14.40 16.40
CA ALA A 152 1.16 13.13 15.73
C ALA A 152 2.30 12.77 14.78
N LEU A 153 2.88 13.78 14.12
CA LEU A 153 4.12 13.63 13.38
C LEU A 153 5.05 14.83 13.51
N LYS A 154 6.34 14.64 13.21
CA LYS A 154 7.38 15.67 13.22
C LYS A 154 8.15 15.68 11.90
N PHE A 155 8.40 16.86 11.37
CA PHE A 155 9.17 17.04 10.14
C PHE A 155 10.68 16.94 10.37
N ASN A 156 11.41 16.55 9.34
CA ASN A 156 12.88 16.49 9.30
C ASN A 156 13.54 15.67 10.43
N LYS A 157 12.77 14.82 11.11
CA LYS A 157 13.26 13.92 12.15
C LYS A 157 13.32 12.51 11.58
N TRP A 158 14.51 11.91 11.63
CA TRP A 158 14.67 10.50 11.29
C TRP A 158 13.91 9.61 12.28
N SER A 159 13.25 8.59 11.75
CA SER A 159 12.79 7.44 12.51
C SER A 159 13.97 6.67 13.10
N ASP A 160 13.68 5.73 14.00
CA ASP A 160 14.63 4.67 14.31
C ASP A 160 14.95 3.87 13.03
N THR A 161 16.11 3.22 13.02
CA THR A 161 16.47 2.33 11.91
C THR A 161 15.65 1.05 11.99
N MET A 162 15.04 0.69 10.87
CA MET A 162 14.12 -0.42 10.71
C MET A 162 14.66 -1.45 9.71
N GLY A 163 14.15 -2.68 9.78
CA GLY A 163 14.45 -3.75 8.84
C GLY A 163 15.68 -4.59 9.22
N MET A 164 15.49 -5.91 9.27
CA MET A 164 16.51 -6.88 9.70
C MET A 164 17.58 -7.11 8.62
N PHE A 165 17.15 -7.36 7.39
CA PHE A 165 18.05 -7.68 6.26
C PHE A 165 18.39 -6.45 5.41
N LEU A 166 17.44 -5.54 5.27
CA LEU A 166 17.60 -4.27 4.56
C LEU A 166 17.27 -3.15 5.53
N LYS A 167 18.32 -2.51 6.05
CA LYS A 167 18.17 -1.42 7.00
C LYS A 167 17.71 -0.15 6.29
N PHE A 168 16.68 0.48 6.81
CA PHE A 168 16.26 1.80 6.35
C PHE A 168 15.78 2.69 7.50
N ARG A 169 15.83 4.01 7.31
CA ARG A 169 15.21 5.01 8.17
C ARG A 169 14.46 6.01 7.31
N GLU A 170 13.47 6.68 7.88
CA GLU A 170 12.68 7.65 7.13
C GLU A 170 12.48 8.98 7.87
N LYS A 171 12.26 10.03 7.11
CA LYS A 171 11.86 11.36 7.60
C LYS A 171 10.70 11.89 6.76
N ILE A 172 9.98 12.85 7.31
CA ILE A 172 8.85 13.52 6.65
C ILE A 172 9.27 14.93 6.25
N ASP A 173 9.06 15.28 4.99
CA ASP A 173 9.31 16.63 4.48
C ASP A 173 8.34 17.65 5.10
N PRO A 174 8.76 18.89 5.43
CA PRO A 174 7.88 19.94 5.94
C PRO A 174 6.66 20.23 5.07
N ASN A 175 6.76 20.01 3.77
CA ASN A 175 5.68 20.26 2.81
C ASN A 175 4.82 19.01 2.57
N ALA A 176 5.11 17.89 3.23
CA ALA A 176 4.43 16.61 2.98
C ALA A 176 2.93 16.61 3.27
N LEU A 177 2.43 17.60 4.03
CA LEU A 177 1.02 17.74 4.37
C LEU A 177 0.26 18.77 3.53
N GLU A 178 0.91 19.51 2.61
CA GLU A 178 0.26 20.60 1.85
C GLU A 178 -0.97 20.13 1.05
N SER A 179 -0.94 18.91 0.52
CA SER A 179 -2.03 18.31 -0.27
C SER A 179 -2.71 17.12 0.42
N CYS A 180 -2.44 16.92 1.71
CA CYS A 180 -2.94 15.76 2.45
C CYS A 180 -4.44 15.88 2.75
N ASP A 181 -5.21 14.85 2.39
CA ASP A 181 -6.61 14.71 2.81
C ASP A 181 -6.67 14.40 4.31
N MET A 182 -7.10 15.40 5.10
CA MET A 182 -7.39 15.29 6.52
C MET A 182 -8.89 15.48 6.81
N SER A 183 -9.79 15.26 5.86
CA SER A 183 -11.23 15.57 6.02
C SER A 183 -11.94 14.74 7.10
N ASN A 184 -11.42 13.57 7.45
CA ASN A 184 -12.02 12.67 8.45
C ASN A 184 -10.93 11.89 9.20
N VAL A 185 -10.26 12.57 10.12
CA VAL A 185 -9.22 11.99 10.97
C VAL A 185 -9.81 11.65 12.33
N VAL A 186 -9.53 10.43 12.80
CA VAL A 186 -9.97 9.93 14.11
C VAL A 186 -8.77 9.84 15.05
N ALA A 187 -8.92 10.32 16.28
CA ALA A 187 -8.00 10.00 17.36
C ALA A 187 -8.44 8.67 17.98
N THR A 188 -7.54 7.70 18.07
CA THR A 188 -7.83 6.34 18.59
C THR A 188 -6.86 5.96 19.69
N PHE A 189 -7.16 4.88 20.41
CA PHE A 189 -6.18 4.15 21.20
C PHE A 189 -5.69 2.93 20.41
N ASN A 190 -4.37 2.76 20.28
CA ASN A 190 -3.72 1.63 19.58
C ASN A 190 -4.19 1.38 18.13
N HIS A 191 -4.61 2.40 17.38
CA HIS A 191 -5.21 2.27 16.05
C HIS A 191 -6.45 1.37 15.99
N ASP A 192 -7.08 1.09 17.14
CA ASP A 192 -8.31 0.29 17.19
C ASP A 192 -9.51 1.19 16.85
N GLU A 193 -10.15 0.92 15.72
CA GLU A 193 -11.35 1.63 15.28
C GLU A 193 -12.52 1.48 16.28
N ASN A 194 -12.48 0.48 17.16
CA ASN A 194 -13.45 0.28 18.24
C ASN A 194 -13.13 1.11 19.51
N MET A 195 -11.97 1.79 19.56
CA MET A 195 -11.56 2.63 20.69
C MET A 195 -11.32 4.10 20.27
N PRO A 196 -12.33 4.79 19.72
CA PRO A 196 -12.20 6.19 19.34
C PRO A 196 -12.13 7.11 20.56
N LEU A 197 -11.24 8.09 20.52
CA LEU A 197 -11.12 9.15 21.53
C LEU A 197 -11.83 10.42 21.06
N GLY A 198 -11.65 10.79 19.79
CA GLY A 198 -12.28 11.96 19.18
C GLY A 198 -12.14 11.96 17.67
N ARG A 199 -12.74 12.96 17.00
CA ARG A 199 -12.74 13.09 15.54
C ARG A 199 -12.72 14.56 15.13
N ASN A 200 -12.03 14.88 14.05
CA ASN A 200 -11.85 16.26 13.61
C ASN A 200 -13.06 16.89 12.91
N THR A 201 -14.08 16.09 12.62
CA THR A 201 -15.37 16.58 12.15
C THR A 201 -16.23 17.16 13.28
N ILE A 202 -15.87 16.93 14.54
CA ILE A 202 -16.50 17.53 15.72
C ILE A 202 -15.72 18.83 16.01
N LYS A 203 -16.41 19.98 15.91
CA LYS A 203 -15.78 21.31 15.91
C LYS A 203 -15.17 21.69 17.26
N ASP A 204 -15.85 21.35 18.34
CA ASP A 204 -15.53 21.76 19.70
C ASP A 204 -16.11 20.79 20.75
N GLY A 205 -15.66 20.92 22.00
CA GLY A 205 -16.14 20.12 23.13
C GLY A 205 -15.74 18.64 23.08
N ILE A 206 -16.46 17.83 23.86
CA ILE A 206 -16.20 16.40 24.04
C ILE A 206 -16.24 15.66 22.71
N GLY A 207 -15.20 14.88 22.42
CA GLY A 207 -15.01 14.15 21.16
C GLY A 207 -14.36 14.97 20.05
N SER A 208 -14.06 16.25 20.25
CA SER A 208 -13.35 17.05 19.24
C SER A 208 -11.87 16.66 19.12
N LEU A 209 -11.37 16.67 17.88
CA LEU A 209 -9.95 16.57 17.54
C LEU A 209 -9.56 17.77 16.67
N GLN A 210 -8.71 18.64 17.19
CA GLN A 210 -8.14 19.75 16.44
C GLN A 210 -6.76 19.36 15.94
N LEU A 211 -6.49 19.63 14.66
CA LEU A 211 -5.22 19.40 14.00
C LEU A 211 -4.66 20.73 13.50
N SER A 212 -3.38 20.96 13.71
CA SER A 212 -2.69 22.16 13.24
C SER A 212 -1.28 21.80 12.76
N VAL A 213 -0.91 22.30 11.59
CA VAL A 213 0.45 22.15 11.06
C VAL A 213 1.27 23.36 11.46
N ASP A 214 2.43 23.13 12.06
CA ASP A 214 3.43 24.16 12.37
C ASP A 214 4.82 23.76 11.84
N ASN A 215 5.85 24.53 12.19
CA ASN A 215 7.22 24.28 11.76
C ASN A 215 7.86 23.02 12.39
N ILE A 216 7.24 22.43 13.41
CA ILE A 216 7.69 21.19 14.06
C ILE A 216 7.02 19.98 13.41
N GLY A 217 5.72 20.07 13.12
CA GLY A 217 4.96 18.94 12.60
C GLY A 217 3.43 19.11 12.65
N LEU A 218 2.72 17.98 12.70
CA LEU A 218 1.27 17.96 12.90
C LEU A 218 0.95 17.91 14.39
N LYS A 219 0.60 19.06 14.97
CA LYS A 219 0.10 19.16 16.33
C LYS A 219 -1.35 18.70 16.39
N PHE A 220 -1.71 17.98 17.44
CA PHE A 220 -3.09 17.61 17.73
C PHE A 220 -3.51 18.04 19.13
N ARG A 221 -4.81 18.28 19.28
CA ARG A 221 -5.50 18.55 20.55
C ARG A 221 -6.82 17.79 20.55
N CYS A 222 -6.95 16.80 21.42
CA CYS A 222 -8.14 15.95 21.52
C CYS A 222 -8.80 16.11 22.89
N ILE A 223 -10.11 16.37 22.89
CA ILE A 223 -10.95 16.25 24.08
C ILE A 223 -11.61 14.87 24.00
N PRO A 224 -11.11 13.85 24.72
CA PRO A 224 -11.63 12.50 24.56
C PRO A 224 -13.06 12.36 25.09
N THR A 225 -13.81 11.41 24.53
CA THR A 225 -15.08 10.96 25.12
C THR A 225 -14.88 10.34 26.51
N ASP A 226 -15.92 10.35 27.37
CA ASP A 226 -15.85 9.82 28.74
C ASP A 226 -16.20 8.32 28.81
N THR A 227 -15.55 7.51 27.97
CA THR A 227 -15.67 6.05 28.00
C THR A 227 -14.77 5.46 29.08
N SER A 228 -15.00 4.19 29.46
CA SER A 228 -14.14 3.49 30.43
C SER A 228 -12.68 3.46 29.98
N TYR A 229 -12.43 3.05 28.72
CA TYR A 229 -11.07 2.99 28.19
C TYR A 229 -10.41 4.37 28.07
N ALA A 230 -11.17 5.43 27.81
CA ALA A 230 -10.61 6.79 27.75
C ALA A 230 -10.21 7.30 29.14
N ARG A 231 -10.99 6.99 30.19
CA ARG A 231 -10.62 7.29 31.58
C ARG A 231 -9.34 6.53 31.97
N ASP A 232 -9.31 5.23 31.73
CA ASP A 232 -8.13 4.40 32.03
C ASP A 232 -6.90 4.87 31.24
N LEU A 233 -7.08 5.27 29.98
CA LEU A 233 -6.01 5.84 29.15
C LEU A 233 -5.47 7.14 29.76
N LYS A 234 -6.34 8.05 30.21
CA LYS A 234 -5.91 9.31 30.84
C LYS A 234 -5.11 9.06 32.12
N GLU A 235 -5.52 8.10 32.95
CA GLU A 235 -4.76 7.69 34.13
C GLU A 235 -3.37 7.16 33.74
N ASN A 236 -3.28 6.33 32.71
CA ASN A 236 -2.01 5.81 32.21
C ASN A 236 -1.11 6.87 31.58
N ILE A 237 -1.70 7.88 30.91
CA ILE A 237 -0.97 9.05 30.41
C ILE A 237 -0.42 9.86 31.58
N ARG A 238 -1.23 10.10 32.62
CA ARG A 238 -0.81 10.86 33.82
C ARG A 238 0.32 10.15 34.57
N ALA A 239 0.26 8.83 34.64
CA ALA A 239 1.32 8.00 35.22
C ALA A 239 2.59 7.90 34.32
N GLY A 240 2.52 8.36 33.07
CA GLY A 240 3.61 8.26 32.10
C GLY A 240 3.80 6.86 31.51
N VAL A 241 2.90 5.91 31.79
CA VAL A 241 2.89 4.55 31.23
C VAL A 241 2.64 4.60 29.71
N ILE A 242 1.76 5.51 29.29
CA ILE A 242 1.45 5.74 27.88
C ILE A 242 1.83 7.17 27.53
N ASN A 243 2.80 7.35 26.62
CA ASN A 243 3.36 8.66 26.33
C ASN A 243 3.80 8.84 24.87
N GLN A 244 3.25 8.03 23.95
CA GLN A 244 3.66 8.00 22.53
C GLN A 244 2.46 8.13 21.59
N CYS A 245 2.73 8.66 20.39
CA CYS A 245 1.74 8.83 19.35
C CYS A 245 2.14 8.09 18.07
N SER A 246 1.15 7.66 17.32
CA SER A 246 1.31 7.00 16.04
C SER A 246 0.27 7.54 15.07
N PHE A 247 0.46 7.33 13.77
CA PHE A 247 -0.47 7.82 12.76
C PHE A 247 -0.53 6.86 11.57
N THR A 248 -1.72 6.73 11.01
CA THR A 248 -1.96 5.94 9.80
C THR A 248 -2.18 6.86 8.62
N PHE A 249 -1.37 6.71 7.59
CA PHE A 249 -1.44 7.55 6.40
C PHE A 249 -1.20 6.75 5.14
N THR A 250 -1.33 7.43 4.01
CA THR A 250 -0.98 6.90 2.71
C THR A 250 -0.23 7.94 1.90
N LEU A 251 0.68 7.52 1.03
CA LEU A 251 1.36 8.44 0.13
C LEU A 251 0.43 8.99 -0.94
N ALA A 252 0.76 10.17 -1.46
CA ALA A 252 0.08 10.71 -2.63
C ALA A 252 0.22 9.76 -3.83
N ALA A 253 -0.73 9.86 -4.75
CA ALA A 253 -0.78 9.14 -6.02
C ALA A 253 0.21 9.72 -7.04
N ASP A 254 1.47 9.90 -6.64
CA ASP A 254 2.54 10.52 -7.41
C ASP A 254 3.81 9.67 -7.30
N ASP A 255 4.61 9.64 -8.37
CA ASP A 255 5.88 8.89 -8.42
C ASP A 255 6.96 9.54 -7.54
N ASP A 256 6.84 10.84 -7.29
CA ASP A 256 7.73 11.62 -6.42
C ASP A 256 7.27 11.70 -4.96
N ALA A 257 6.17 11.02 -4.58
CA ALA A 257 5.59 11.09 -3.24
C ALA A 257 6.55 10.63 -2.13
N ASP A 258 7.56 9.85 -2.50
CA ASP A 258 8.73 9.56 -1.68
C ASP A 258 10.01 9.42 -2.52
N SER A 259 11.17 9.65 -1.89
CA SER A 259 12.49 9.38 -2.47
C SER A 259 13.29 8.46 -1.55
N ILE A 260 14.23 7.72 -2.13
CA ILE A 260 15.13 6.82 -1.39
C ILE A 260 16.56 7.04 -1.87
N GLU A 261 17.47 7.19 -0.91
CA GLU A 261 18.90 7.30 -1.14
C GLU A 261 19.63 6.26 -0.28
N TYR A 262 20.79 5.79 -0.72
CA TYR A 262 21.61 4.88 0.10
C TYR A 262 22.75 5.67 0.75
N ASN A 263 22.79 5.64 2.08
CA ASN A 263 23.87 6.24 2.85
C ASN A 263 24.98 5.19 3.04
N GLU A 264 26.10 5.37 2.34
CA GLU A 264 27.23 4.43 2.40
C GLU A 264 27.93 4.42 3.77
N GLN A 265 27.96 5.55 4.48
CA GLN A 265 28.63 5.68 5.77
C GLN A 265 27.89 4.91 6.86
N ASP A 266 26.56 5.05 6.91
CA ASP A 266 25.71 4.42 7.92
C ASP A 266 25.19 3.05 7.48
N GLN A 267 25.47 2.65 6.23
CA GLN A 267 24.99 1.42 5.58
C GLN A 267 23.47 1.23 5.71
N VAL A 268 22.73 2.31 5.45
CA VAL A 268 21.27 2.39 5.64
C VAL A 268 20.62 3.09 4.45
N TYR A 269 19.44 2.65 4.05
CA TYR A 269 18.61 3.37 3.09
C TYR A 269 17.85 4.50 3.80
N GLU A 270 17.87 5.69 3.22
CA GLU A 270 17.21 6.87 3.74
C GLU A 270 16.03 7.21 2.85
N ARG A 271 14.82 7.12 3.40
CA ARG A 271 13.58 7.51 2.71
C ARG A 271 13.12 8.89 3.15
N THR A 272 12.78 9.74 2.19
CA THR A 272 12.06 10.99 2.47
C THR A 272 10.64 10.85 1.98
N ILE A 273 9.66 11.04 2.87
CA ILE A 273 8.24 11.13 2.53
C ILE A 273 7.97 12.58 2.11
N ASN A 274 7.76 12.79 0.81
CA ASN A 274 7.60 14.11 0.21
C ASN A 274 6.14 14.55 0.15
N LYS A 275 5.20 13.61 -0.04
CA LYS A 275 3.76 13.91 -0.18
C LYS A 275 2.89 12.83 0.46
N ILE A 276 2.14 13.20 1.49
CA ILE A 276 1.10 12.36 2.10
C ILE A 276 -0.22 12.62 1.38
N GLY A 277 -0.87 11.56 0.90
CA GLY A 277 -2.14 11.64 0.19
C GLY A 277 -3.33 11.72 1.14
N LYS A 278 -3.35 10.88 2.19
CA LYS A 278 -4.44 10.87 3.18
C LYS A 278 -3.96 10.47 4.55
N LEU A 279 -4.42 11.20 5.57
CA LEU A 279 -4.29 10.84 6.99
C LEU A 279 -5.62 10.21 7.46
N TYR A 280 -5.56 9.02 8.02
CA TYR A 280 -6.75 8.28 8.47
C TYR A 280 -6.99 8.47 9.97
N ASP A 281 -5.92 8.29 10.75
CA ASP A 281 -6.00 8.37 12.19
C ASP A 281 -4.70 8.93 12.77
N ILE A 282 -4.86 9.42 14.00
CA ILE A 282 -3.78 9.51 14.97
C ILE A 282 -4.12 8.56 16.11
N ALA A 283 -3.13 7.95 16.73
CA ALA A 283 -3.34 7.02 17.82
C ALA A 283 -2.42 7.33 18.99
N VAL A 284 -2.99 7.34 20.19
CA VAL A 284 -2.21 7.17 21.41
C VAL A 284 -1.87 5.69 21.51
N VAL A 285 -0.61 5.32 21.70
CA VAL A 285 -0.18 3.91 21.63
C VAL A 285 0.60 3.48 22.87
N THR A 286 0.34 2.24 23.31
CA THR A 286 1.06 1.58 24.41
C THR A 286 2.47 1.19 24.04
N THR A 287 2.66 0.84 22.77
CA THR A 287 3.88 0.24 22.26
C THR A 287 4.27 1.04 21.04
N PRO A 288 5.51 1.54 20.94
CA PRO A 288 6.02 1.95 19.63
C PRO A 288 5.86 0.77 18.68
N ALA A 289 5.60 1.00 17.39
CA ALA A 289 5.82 -0.03 16.38
C ALA A 289 7.27 -0.50 16.53
N TYR A 290 7.51 -1.56 17.30
CA TYR A 290 8.85 -2.08 17.55
C TYR A 290 9.44 -2.54 16.22
N PRO A 291 10.78 -2.57 16.14
CA PRO A 291 11.51 -2.95 14.93
C PRO A 291 11.04 -4.27 14.32
N ASP A 292 10.51 -5.20 15.12
CA ASP A 292 10.16 -6.57 14.69
C ASP A 292 8.81 -6.71 13.96
N THR A 293 8.01 -5.66 13.84
CA THR A 293 6.78 -5.66 12.98
C THR A 293 7.07 -5.22 11.54
N GLU A 294 8.19 -5.73 11.00
CA GLU A 294 8.81 -5.32 9.72
C GLU A 294 7.92 -5.46 8.49
N ALA A 295 6.94 -6.38 8.51
CA ALA A 295 6.16 -6.74 7.33
C ALA A 295 5.05 -5.73 6.99
N VAL A 296 4.54 -4.98 7.97
CA VAL A 296 3.44 -4.02 7.74
C VAL A 296 3.95 -2.59 7.66
N VAL A 297 4.98 -2.27 8.45
CA VAL A 297 5.47 -0.90 8.65
C VAL A 297 6.59 -0.64 7.63
N GLY A 298 6.24 -0.41 6.36
CA GLY A 298 7.19 0.05 5.34
C GLY A 298 7.48 -0.92 4.19
N GLN A 299 6.60 -1.90 3.92
CA GLN A 299 6.70 -2.79 2.75
C GLN A 299 6.90 -2.02 1.44
N ARG A 300 6.29 -0.85 1.29
CA ARG A 300 6.47 0.02 0.12
C ARG A 300 7.91 0.54 -0.01
N ALA A 301 8.53 0.95 1.11
CA ALA A 301 9.92 1.36 1.13
C ALA A 301 10.84 0.19 0.76
N LEU A 302 10.60 -1.00 1.35
CA LEU A 302 11.37 -2.21 1.04
C LEU A 302 11.28 -2.60 -0.44
N ASN A 303 10.09 -2.54 -1.04
CA ASN A 303 9.93 -2.82 -2.46
C ASN A 303 10.73 -1.84 -3.33
N LYS A 304 10.66 -0.54 -3.02
CA LYS A 304 11.39 0.50 -3.77
C LYS A 304 12.91 0.36 -3.63
N ILE A 305 13.39 -0.03 -2.45
CA ILE A 305 14.81 -0.38 -2.21
C ILE A 305 15.22 -1.58 -3.06
N GLN A 306 14.41 -2.64 -3.09
CA GLN A 306 14.69 -3.83 -3.89
C GLN A 306 14.73 -3.51 -5.39
N ASP A 307 13.80 -2.69 -5.87
CA ASP A 307 13.75 -2.22 -7.26
C ASP A 307 15.01 -1.42 -7.62
N ASP A 308 15.48 -0.52 -6.73
CA ASP A 308 16.73 0.22 -6.92
C ASP A 308 17.96 -0.69 -6.97
N ILE A 309 18.05 -1.68 -6.08
CA ILE A 309 19.12 -2.69 -6.09
C ILE A 309 19.13 -3.45 -7.41
N LEU A 310 17.96 -3.88 -7.91
CA LEU A 310 17.84 -4.62 -9.16
C LEU A 310 18.24 -3.76 -10.36
N ARG A 311 17.79 -2.50 -10.41
CA ARG A 311 18.16 -1.52 -11.46
C ARG A 311 19.67 -1.32 -11.51
N LYS A 312 20.32 -1.08 -10.37
CA LYS A 312 21.79 -0.92 -10.30
C LYS A 312 22.54 -2.15 -10.78
N LYS A 313 22.07 -3.37 -10.43
CA LYS A 313 22.65 -4.63 -10.93
C LYS A 313 22.49 -4.80 -12.44
N LEU A 314 21.35 -4.39 -13.01
CA LEU A 314 21.10 -4.48 -14.45
C LEU A 314 22.01 -3.54 -15.23
N ILE A 315 22.21 -2.30 -14.74
CA ILE A 315 23.14 -1.33 -15.32
C ILE A 315 24.55 -1.93 -15.39
N ILE A 316 25.07 -2.49 -14.29
CA ILE A 316 26.40 -3.09 -14.25
C ILE A 316 26.55 -4.22 -15.30
N LYS A 317 25.51 -5.01 -15.56
CA LYS A 317 25.53 -6.08 -16.57
C LYS A 317 25.49 -5.59 -18.02
N THR A 318 25.00 -4.38 -18.28
CA THR A 318 24.94 -3.80 -19.63
C THR A 318 26.26 -3.16 -20.04
N TYR A 319 27.13 -2.83 -19.07
CA TYR A 319 28.44 -2.19 -19.29
C TYR A 319 29.64 -3.16 -19.18
N LEU A 320 29.40 -4.46 -19.02
CA LEU A 320 30.40 -5.54 -18.99
C LEU A 320 30.15 -6.53 -20.12
#